data_AF-A0A8J7TDK9-F1
#
_entry.id   AF-A0A8J7TDK9-F1
#
_cell.length_a   1.000
_cell.length_b   1.000
_cell.length_c   1.000
_cell.angle_alpha   90.00
_cell.angle_beta   90.00
_cell.angle_gamma   90.00
#
_symmetry.space_group_name_H-M   'P 1'
#
loop_
_entity.id
_entity.type
_entity.pdbx_description
1 polymer ?
#
loop_
_entity_poly.entity_id
_entity_poly.type
_entity_poly.pdbx_seq_one_letter_code
_entity_poly.pdbx_strand_id
1 'polypeptide(L)'
;NSTSDACAEFRVKYVGAIERLQFEMCRTLQEPLELINYIDVAQQDGKLPFVPADEELILGVSKNGVKVSSVDQCDVLHRHPLYLIVRMLCYDDGLGAGRNLLALKTTDPEQERCSIWVYQCNSSVSVSLGRPRH
;
A
#
# COMPACT_ATOMS: atom_id res chain seq x y z
N ASN A 1 -9.22 14.81 -29.08
CA ASN A 1 -9.00 14.96 -27.63
C ASN A 1 -9.68 13.82 -26.89
N SER A 2 -8.99 12.69 -26.74
CA SER A 2 -9.40 11.61 -25.85
C SER A 2 -8.20 10.71 -25.59
N THR A 3 -7.17 11.27 -24.97
CA THR A 3 -6.28 10.44 -24.16
C THR A 3 -7.18 9.79 -23.12
N SER A 4 -7.46 8.49 -23.26
CA SER A 4 -8.19 7.74 -22.25
C SER A 4 -7.54 8.05 -20.90
N ASP A 5 -8.30 8.52 -19.92
CA ASP A 5 -7.80 8.63 -18.56
C ASP A 5 -7.36 7.23 -18.14
N ALA A 6 -6.04 6.98 -18.20
CA ALA A 6 -5.47 5.68 -17.93
C ALA A 6 -5.71 5.36 -16.46
N CYS A 7 -6.75 4.58 -16.20
CA CYS A 7 -7.11 4.05 -14.90
C CYS A 7 -6.81 2.56 -14.93
N ALA A 8 -5.85 2.13 -14.11
CA ALA A 8 -5.54 0.72 -13.94
C ALA A 8 -6.22 0.23 -12.66
N GLU A 9 -6.96 -0.87 -12.75
CA GLU A 9 -7.66 -1.47 -11.63
C GLU A 9 -7.05 -2.83 -11.29
N PHE A 10 -6.84 -3.08 -10.00
CA PHE A 10 -6.24 -4.29 -9.47
C PHE A 10 -7.11 -4.89 -8.38
N ARG A 11 -7.23 -6.22 -8.37
CA ARG A 11 -7.81 -6.94 -7.25
C ARG A 11 -6.77 -7.14 -6.16
N VAL A 12 -7.10 -6.70 -4.95
CA VAL A 12 -6.24 -6.79 -3.76
C VAL A 12 -7.05 -7.23 -2.55
N LYS A 13 -6.38 -7.70 -1.50
CA LYS A 13 -6.97 -7.89 -0.17
C LYS A 13 -6.48 -6.80 0.77
N TYR A 14 -7.32 -6.35 1.70
CA TYR A 14 -6.92 -5.34 2.68
C TYR A 14 -6.35 -5.99 3.94
N VAL A 15 -5.11 -5.63 4.29
CA VAL A 15 -4.45 -6.11 5.51
C VAL A 15 -4.84 -5.22 6.68
N GLY A 16 -4.80 -3.91 6.50
CA GLY A 16 -5.17 -2.94 7.52
C GLY A 16 -4.48 -1.60 7.33
N ALA A 17 -4.63 -0.73 8.34
CA ALA A 17 -3.96 0.56 8.37
C ALA A 17 -3.48 0.93 9.77
N ILE A 18 -2.44 1.76 9.80
CA ILE A 18 -1.96 2.45 10.99
C ILE A 18 -2.10 3.94 10.70
N GLU A 19 -3.10 4.56 11.32
CA GLU A 19 -3.49 5.93 11.01
C GLU A 19 -2.98 6.93 12.05
N ARG A 20 -2.81 8.18 11.61
CA ARG A 20 -2.52 9.35 12.47
C ARG A 20 -1.27 9.17 13.34
N LEU A 21 -0.22 8.59 12.76
CA LEU A 21 1.10 8.58 13.38
C LEU A 21 1.59 10.01 13.57
N GLN A 22 2.21 10.27 14.71
CA GLN A 22 2.75 11.58 15.06
C GLN A 22 3.95 11.96 14.18
N PHE A 23 4.16 13.26 14.01
CA PHE A 23 5.17 13.85 13.14
C PHE A 23 6.57 13.23 13.28
N GLU A 24 7.03 13.03 14.52
CA GLU A 24 8.35 12.46 14.80
C GLU A 24 8.51 11.07 14.19
N MET A 25 7.49 10.21 14.35
CA MET A 25 7.47 8.88 13.75
C MET A 25 7.40 8.96 12.22
N CYS A 26 6.67 9.93 11.68
CA CYS A 26 6.60 10.11 10.23
C CYS A 26 7.94 10.51 9.61
N ARG A 27 8.79 11.22 10.36
CA ARG A 27 10.17 11.57 9.97
C ARG A 27 11.15 10.40 10.07
N THR A 28 10.91 9.42 10.92
CA THR A 28 11.75 8.21 11.04
C THR A 28 11.36 7.08 10.09
N LEU A 29 10.32 7.27 9.27
CA LEU A 29 9.84 6.30 8.30
C LEU A 29 10.06 6.80 6.86
N GLN A 30 11.21 7.40 6.59
CA GLN A 30 11.50 8.00 5.29
C GLN A 30 12.16 6.98 4.36
N GLU A 31 12.92 6.04 4.90
CA GLU A 31 13.59 5.01 4.12
C GLU A 31 12.67 3.79 3.88
N PRO A 32 12.83 3.08 2.74
CA PRO A 32 11.98 1.93 2.43
C PRO A 32 12.02 0.85 3.50
N LEU A 33 13.22 0.56 4.01
CA LEU A 33 13.44 -0.50 4.99
C LEU A 33 12.87 -0.16 6.36
N GLU A 34 12.85 1.13 6.74
CA GLU A 34 12.21 1.58 7.98
C GLU A 34 10.70 1.35 7.93
N LEU A 35 10.07 1.65 6.79
CA LEU A 35 8.64 1.43 6.60
C LEU A 35 8.27 -0.06 6.62
N ILE A 36 9.08 -0.91 5.97
CA ILE A 36 8.89 -2.37 6.01
C ILE A 36 9.02 -2.88 7.45
N ASN A 37 10.13 -2.57 8.12
CA ASN A 37 10.36 -3.01 9.49
C ASN A 37 9.27 -2.52 10.46
N TYR A 38 8.73 -1.31 10.25
CA TYR A 38 7.63 -0.80 11.06
C TYR A 38 6.34 -1.62 10.89
N ILE A 39 6.03 -2.05 9.66
CA ILE A 39 4.88 -2.91 9.38
C ILE A 39 5.09 -4.30 10.00
N ASP A 40 6.29 -4.87 9.87
CA ASP A 40 6.63 -6.17 10.45
C ASP A 40 6.44 -6.18 11.98
N VAL A 41 6.97 -5.15 12.65
CA VAL A 41 6.78 -4.97 14.11
C VAL A 41 5.31 -4.78 14.44
N ALA A 42 4.56 -4.01 13.65
CA ALA A 42 3.12 -3.85 13.87
C ALA A 42 2.33 -5.17 13.71
N GLN A 43 2.76 -6.07 12.83
CA GLN A 43 2.17 -7.41 12.71
C GLN A 43 2.53 -8.30 13.90
N GLN A 44 3.78 -8.27 14.35
CA GLN A 44 4.23 -9.00 15.55
C GLN A 44 3.50 -8.53 16.82
N ASP A 45 3.27 -7.22 16.94
CA ASP A 45 2.49 -6.61 18.03
C ASP A 45 0.98 -6.88 17.94
N GLY A 46 0.50 -7.48 16.85
CA GLY A 46 -0.93 -7.73 16.61
C GLY A 46 -1.73 -6.48 16.23
N LYS A 47 -1.08 -5.37 15.87
CA LYS A 47 -1.75 -4.15 15.37
C LYS A 47 -2.21 -4.30 13.92
N LEU A 48 -1.52 -5.15 13.15
CA LEU A 48 -1.92 -5.58 11.81
C LEU A 48 -1.93 -7.12 11.77
N PRO A 49 -2.85 -7.75 11.02
CA PRO A 49 -2.80 -9.18 10.82
C PRO A 49 -1.68 -9.56 9.84
N PHE A 50 -1.12 -10.77 9.99
CA PHE A 50 -0.21 -11.35 9.00
C PHE A 50 -0.94 -11.75 7.72
N VAL A 51 -2.18 -12.23 7.85
CA VAL A 51 -3.01 -12.70 6.75
C VAL A 51 -4.28 -11.82 6.69
N PRO A 52 -4.56 -11.14 5.57
CA PRO A 52 -5.77 -10.34 5.42
C PRO A 52 -7.03 -11.20 5.40
N ALA A 53 -8.19 -10.56 5.57
CA ALA A 53 -9.47 -11.21 5.31
C ALA A 53 -9.58 -11.66 3.85
N ASP A 54 -10.45 -12.65 3.59
CA ASP A 54 -10.63 -13.19 2.24
C ASP A 54 -11.37 -12.27 1.26
N GLU A 55 -11.95 -11.19 1.76
CA GLU A 55 -12.63 -10.18 0.95
C GLU A 55 -11.65 -9.49 -0.02
N GLU A 56 -12.01 -9.50 -1.30
CA GLU A 56 -11.29 -8.76 -2.33
C GLU A 56 -11.83 -7.35 -2.49
N LEU A 57 -10.95 -6.41 -2.81
CA LEU A 57 -11.25 -5.02 -3.12
C LEU A 57 -10.66 -4.65 -4.49
N ILE A 58 -11.18 -3.58 -5.08
CA ILE A 58 -10.64 -2.97 -6.29
C ILE A 58 -9.78 -1.77 -5.89
N LEU A 59 -8.48 -1.86 -6.19
CA LEU A 59 -7.54 -0.75 -6.08
C LEU A 59 -7.35 -0.14 -7.47
N GLY A 60 -7.95 1.03 -7.69
CA GLY A 60 -7.83 1.84 -8.90
C GLY A 60 -6.72 2.87 -8.77
N VAL A 61 -5.79 2.90 -9.72
CA VAL A 61 -4.70 3.87 -9.82
C VAL A 61 -4.93 4.75 -11.03
N SER A 62 -4.89 6.07 -10.84
CA SER A 62 -5.02 7.06 -11.91
C SER A 62 -4.20 8.31 -11.60
N LYS A 63 -4.21 9.29 -12.52
CA LYS A 63 -3.63 10.62 -12.27
C LYS A 63 -4.18 11.35 -11.04
N ASN A 64 -5.36 10.94 -10.55
CA ASN A 64 -6.01 11.54 -9.38
C ASN A 64 -5.51 10.92 -8.06
N GLY A 65 -4.76 9.82 -8.10
CA GLY A 65 -4.29 9.08 -6.94
C GLY A 65 -4.79 7.63 -6.92
N VAL A 66 -4.95 7.09 -5.72
CA VAL A 66 -5.39 5.71 -5.49
C VAL A 66 -6.80 5.71 -4.89
N LYS A 67 -7.72 4.94 -5.49
CA LYS A 67 -9.08 4.71 -5.00
C LYS A 67 -9.21 3.23 -4.64
N VAL A 68 -9.79 2.94 -3.47
CA VAL A 68 -10.12 1.56 -3.06
C VAL A 68 -11.62 1.45 -2.90
N SER A 69 -12.23 0.46 -3.55
CA SER A 69 -13.67 0.19 -3.51
C SER A 69 -13.97 -1.29 -3.35
N SER A 70 -15.21 -1.60 -3.01
CA SER A 70 -15.76 -2.95 -3.12
C SER A 70 -15.68 -3.47 -4.57
N VAL A 71 -15.78 -4.79 -4.74
CA VAL A 71 -15.71 -5.46 -6.06
C VAL A 71 -16.86 -5.06 -6.98
N ASP A 72 -18.05 -4.84 -6.43
CA ASP A 72 -19.21 -4.32 -7.18
C ASP A 72 -19.11 -2.82 -7.47
N GLN A 73 -18.07 -2.15 -6.94
CA GLN A 73 -17.82 -0.72 -7.04
C GLN A 73 -18.95 0.17 -6.49
N CYS A 74 -19.84 -0.40 -5.67
CA CYS A 74 -20.90 0.35 -5.00
C CYS A 74 -20.36 1.20 -3.85
N ASP A 75 -19.38 0.69 -3.11
CA ASP A 75 -18.82 1.35 -1.93
C ASP A 75 -17.36 1.75 -2.16
N VAL A 76 -17.06 3.05 -1.99
CA VAL A 76 -15.68 3.56 -1.98
C VAL A 76 -15.20 3.60 -0.54
N LEU A 77 -14.25 2.73 -0.20
CA LEU A 77 -13.68 2.65 1.15
C LEU A 77 -12.66 3.77 1.38
N HIS A 78 -11.74 3.95 0.42
CA HIS A 78 -10.64 4.90 0.57
C HIS A 78 -10.38 5.67 -0.72
N ARG A 79 -9.98 6.94 -0.55
CA ARG A 79 -9.39 7.76 -1.61
C ARG A 79 -8.13 8.39 -1.06
N HIS A 80 -7.01 8.10 -1.70
CA HIS A 80 -5.69 8.62 -1.40
C HIS A 80 -5.29 9.57 -2.54
N PRO A 81 -5.54 10.88 -2.41
CA PRO A 81 -5.18 11.85 -3.44
C PRO A 81 -3.68 11.82 -3.72
N LEU A 82 -3.30 11.98 -4.99
CA LEU A 82 -1.90 11.85 -5.39
C LEU A 82 -0.95 12.79 -4.62
N TYR A 83 -1.40 14.01 -4.32
CA TYR A 83 -0.60 15.02 -3.61
C TYR A 83 -0.35 14.70 -2.12
N LEU A 84 -1.09 13.74 -1.54
CA LEU A 84 -0.92 13.28 -0.16
C LEU A 84 -0.13 11.96 -0.07
N ILE A 85 0.13 11.29 -1.19
CA ILE A 85 0.91 10.06 -1.20
C ILE A 85 2.39 10.42 -1.08
N VAL A 86 3.01 10.00 0.01
CA VAL A 86 4.45 10.20 0.26
C VAL A 86 5.24 9.10 -0.43
N ARG A 87 4.79 7.86 -0.33
CA ARG A 87 5.48 6.70 -0.89
C ARG A 87 4.55 5.50 -1.06
N MET A 88 4.87 4.67 -2.04
CA MET A 88 4.28 3.34 -2.22
C MET A 88 5.41 2.32 -2.36
N LEU A 89 5.36 1.23 -1.60
CA LEU A 89 6.34 0.15 -1.62
C LEU A 89 5.65 -1.18 -1.89
N CYS A 90 6.32 -2.05 -2.64
CA CYS A 90 5.91 -3.43 -2.86
C CYS A 90 7.05 -4.35 -2.41
N TYR A 91 6.75 -5.30 -1.53
CA TYR A 91 7.73 -6.25 -1.00
C TYR A 91 7.09 -7.61 -0.70
N ASP A 92 7.90 -8.67 -0.68
CA ASP A 92 7.47 -10.02 -0.30
C ASP A 92 7.16 -10.07 1.20
N ASP A 93 6.05 -10.72 1.58
CA ASP A 93 5.59 -10.79 2.98
C ASP A 93 6.50 -11.64 3.90
N GLY A 94 7.44 -12.40 3.33
CA GLY A 94 8.38 -13.23 4.08
C GLY A 94 7.75 -14.45 4.73
N LEU A 95 6.47 -14.76 4.45
CA LEU A 95 5.73 -15.87 5.05
C LEU A 95 5.84 -17.19 4.24
N GLY A 96 6.61 -17.15 3.15
CA GLY A 96 6.90 -18.33 2.32
C GLY A 96 5.83 -18.68 1.28
N ALA A 97 4.69 -17.98 1.28
CA ALA A 97 3.65 -18.13 0.27
C ALA A 97 3.89 -17.30 -1.01
N GLY A 98 4.96 -16.48 -1.02
CA GLY A 98 5.33 -15.62 -2.15
C GLY A 98 4.28 -14.53 -2.42
N ARG A 99 3.63 -14.01 -1.37
CA ARG A 99 2.66 -12.92 -1.51
C ARG A 99 3.39 -11.60 -1.37
N ASN A 100 2.93 -10.62 -2.15
CA ASN A 100 3.47 -9.27 -2.08
C ASN A 100 2.52 -8.37 -1.30
N LEU A 101 3.08 -7.59 -0.37
CA LEU A 101 2.40 -6.49 0.30
C LEU A 101 2.69 -5.18 -0.43
N LEU A 102 1.64 -4.40 -0.64
CA LEU A 102 1.69 -3.01 -1.08
C LEU A 102 1.47 -2.11 0.14
N ALA A 103 2.53 -1.42 0.58
CA ALA A 103 2.46 -0.44 1.64
C ALA A 103 2.38 0.97 1.04
N LEU A 104 1.30 1.69 1.35
CA LEU A 104 1.07 3.07 0.93
C LEU A 104 1.21 3.98 2.15
N LYS A 105 2.21 4.86 2.14
CA LYS A 105 2.36 5.92 3.14
C LYS A 105 1.73 7.21 2.62
N THR A 106 0.75 7.72 3.34
CA THR A 106 0.11 9.02 3.06
C THR A 106 0.39 10.01 4.18
N THR A 107 0.24 11.29 3.90
CA THR A 107 0.31 12.38 4.89
C THR A 107 -0.98 13.19 4.91
N ASP A 108 -1.15 14.04 5.91
CA ASP A 108 -2.22 15.03 5.97
C ASP A 108 -1.82 16.32 5.24
N PRO A 109 -2.78 17.23 4.94
CA PRO A 109 -2.49 18.49 4.27
C PRO A 109 -1.44 19.36 4.98
N GLU A 110 -1.38 19.27 6.31
CA GLU A 110 -0.42 19.98 7.17
C GLU A 110 0.97 19.34 7.18
N GLN A 111 1.11 18.12 6.65
CA GLN A 111 2.34 17.30 6.67
C GLN A 111 2.87 17.00 8.07
N GLU A 112 1.99 17.00 9.06
CA GLU A 112 2.31 16.76 10.46
C GLU A 112 2.04 15.31 10.87
N ARG A 113 1.18 14.60 10.14
CA ARG A 113 0.85 13.20 10.43
C ARG A 113 0.95 12.37 9.18
N CYS A 114 1.10 11.07 9.40
CA CYS A 114 1.13 10.09 8.34
C CYS A 114 0.28 8.88 8.71
N SER A 115 -0.19 8.22 7.67
CA SER A 115 -0.91 6.96 7.77
C SER A 115 -0.28 5.94 6.84
N ILE A 116 -0.30 4.68 7.23
CA ILE A 116 0.24 3.56 6.47
C ILE A 116 -0.93 2.65 6.16
N TRP A 117 -1.15 2.37 4.88
CA TRP A 117 -2.20 1.48 4.39
C TRP A 117 -1.54 0.26 3.76
N VAL A 118 -1.94 -0.93 4.17
CA VAL A 118 -1.31 -2.18 3.72
C VAL A 118 -2.34 -3.04 2.98
N TYR A 119 -1.98 -3.43 1.76
CA TYR A 119 -2.78 -4.30 0.90
C TYR A 119 -1.95 -5.51 0.48
N GLN A 120 -2.58 -6.65 0.29
CA GLN A 120 -1.95 -7.83 -0.29
C GLN A 120 -2.36 -7.95 -1.76
N CYS A 121 -1.37 -8.05 -2.64
CA CYS A 121 -1.59 -8.24 -4.08
C CYS A 121 -1.94 -9.71 -4.38
N ASN A 122 -2.86 -9.93 -5.32
CA ASN A 122 -3.26 -11.27 -5.74
C ASN A 122 -2.20 -12.00 -6.59
N SER A 123 -1.27 -11.26 -7.22
CA SER A 123 -0.18 -11.83 -8.03
C SER A 123 1.17 -11.22 -7.68
N SER A 124 2.19 -12.07 -7.67
CA SER A 124 3.59 -11.67 -7.58
C SER A 124 4.08 -11.22 -8.95
N VAL A 125 4.27 -9.91 -9.17
CA VAL A 125 5.21 -9.46 -10.20
C VAL A 125 6.59 -9.51 -9.56
N SER A 126 7.26 -10.65 -9.67
CA SER A 126 8.69 -10.75 -9.35
C SER A 126 9.45 -9.95 -10.40
N VAL A 127 9.85 -8.71 -10.09
CA VAL A 127 10.88 -8.04 -10.88
C VAL A 127 12.20 -8.67 -10.48
N SER A 128 12.58 -9.74 -11.17
CA SER A 128 13.94 -10.27 -11.06
C SER A 128 14.89 -9.18 -11.56
N LEU A 129 15.66 -8.58 -10.64
CA LEU A 129 16.85 -7.81 -11.00
C LEU A 129 17.75 -8.75 -11.81
N GLY A 130 17.70 -8.58 -13.13
CA GLY A 130 18.55 -9.36 -14.04
C GLY A 130 19.99 -9.20 -13.58
N ARG A 131 20.63 -10.31 -13.22
CA ARG A 131 22.08 -10.31 -12.98
C ARG A 131 22.76 -9.67 -14.20
N PRO A 132 23.71 -8.74 -14.02
CA PRO A 132 24.53 -8.28 -15.12
C PRO A 132 25.18 -9.52 -15.74
N ARG A 133 24.98 -9.73 -17.04
CA ARG A 133 25.81 -10.70 -17.76
C ARG A 133 27.22 -10.12 -17.75
N HIS A 134 28.13 -10.79 -17.05
CA HIS A 134 29.56 -10.59 -17.21
C HIS A 134 30.00 -11.08 -18.59
#